data_AF-A0A2C9CIY3-F1
#
_entry.id   AF-A0A2C9CIY3-F1
#
_cell.length_a   1.000
_cell.length_b   1.000
_cell.length_c   1.000
_cell.angle_alpha   90.00
_cell.angle_beta   90.00
_cell.angle_gamma   90.00
#
_symmetry.space_group_name_H-M   'P 1'
#
loop_
_entity.id
_entity.type
_entity.pdbx_description
1 polymer ?
#
loop_
_entity_poly.entity_id
_entity_poly.type
_entity_poly.pdbx_seq_one_letter_code
_entity_poly.pdbx_strand_id
1 'polypeptide(L)'
;MKRPVLPDLASRTKLAEVKSSRYTEKYADYIALGVEEWRKVYCEHEKLGKKTVLFVMTDDTKNCDDVGEYLESTYPEFKDAVLVIHTNNNGEVSESDAKKSKDELEKLRKASNQIDSWESPYKVIVSVLMLKEGWDVRNVTTIVGLRAYAAKSNILPEQILGRGIRRMYPGEDTIEYVSVVGIEAFMDFVESIRSEGVELERKPMGSGTAPKAPIIIEVDNENTKKDIDKLDIEIPILSPRIYREYKCLEALEPSSFWAKKIVYRQFSEEEKREIVFKDITTGEINHTTLLDSSAVTDYRSVIGYFTQIIMKDLRLISGYDVLYGKVKDFVSLHLFDSMVDIDDLNTLRNLSELSATKTIIETFTKKINELTVQDKGSAEIRDHIKLRQTRPFVVREQGFLVPQKSLFNKIIGDSHLELLFASFLEKCTDVISYAKNYLAVHFTIDYVNAGGNISNYYPDFIVKVSDKDLFIVETKGIEDPDVPLKMARLKKWCEDINASQNKARFDYVFVDEEDFKKYKPDSFSSLIKNFRKYKDDKAG
;
A
#
# COMPACT_ATOMS: atom_id res chain seq x y z
N MET A 1 -4.58 -8.56 -11.10
CA MET A 1 -5.08 -7.94 -12.34
C MET A 1 -6.35 -7.16 -12.01
N LYS A 2 -6.81 -6.26 -12.88
CA LYS A 2 -8.14 -5.66 -12.77
C LYS A 2 -9.22 -6.71 -12.98
N ARG A 3 -10.36 -6.55 -12.33
CA ARG A 3 -11.55 -7.39 -12.49
C ARG A 3 -12.42 -6.87 -13.64
N PRO A 4 -12.69 -7.67 -14.67
CA PRO A 4 -13.64 -7.29 -15.70
C PRO A 4 -15.07 -7.23 -15.15
N VAL A 5 -15.76 -6.14 -15.46
CA VAL A 5 -17.17 -5.93 -15.14
C VAL A 5 -17.94 -5.82 -16.44
N LEU A 6 -18.94 -6.68 -16.60
CA LEU A 6 -19.84 -6.73 -17.76
C LEU A 6 -21.18 -6.05 -17.42
N PRO A 7 -21.91 -5.52 -18.43
CA PRO A 7 -23.26 -5.06 -18.22
C PRO A 7 -24.16 -6.20 -17.74
N ASP A 8 -25.01 -5.90 -16.76
CA ASP A 8 -26.10 -6.79 -16.36
C ASP A 8 -27.18 -6.91 -17.46
N LEU A 9 -28.16 -7.79 -17.25
CA LEU A 9 -29.22 -8.05 -18.23
C LEU A 9 -30.07 -6.80 -18.52
N ALA A 10 -30.38 -6.01 -17.49
CA ALA A 10 -31.17 -4.78 -17.62
C ALA A 10 -30.43 -3.68 -18.39
N SER A 11 -29.11 -3.62 -18.29
CA SER A 11 -28.27 -2.70 -19.05
C SER A 11 -28.08 -3.20 -20.49
N ARG A 12 -27.85 -4.51 -20.68
CA ARG A 12 -27.67 -5.12 -22.01
C ARG A 12 -28.93 -5.01 -22.88
N THR A 13 -30.13 -5.13 -22.29
CA THR A 13 -31.41 -5.00 -23.02
C THR A 13 -31.69 -3.60 -23.55
N LYS A 14 -30.96 -2.58 -23.07
CA LYS A 14 -31.04 -1.20 -23.60
C LYS A 14 -30.15 -0.99 -24.83
N LEU A 15 -29.26 -1.94 -25.14
CA LEU A 15 -28.33 -1.84 -26.27
C LEU A 15 -28.96 -2.49 -27.50
N ALA A 16 -29.07 -1.75 -28.60
CA ALA A 16 -29.57 -2.26 -29.86
C ALA A 16 -28.58 -1.98 -31.00
N GLU A 17 -28.52 -2.92 -31.95
CA GLU A 17 -27.89 -2.66 -33.24
C GLU A 17 -28.92 -2.01 -34.18
N VAL A 18 -28.59 -0.83 -34.68
CA VAL A 18 -29.42 -0.15 -35.67
C VAL A 18 -29.07 -0.67 -37.07
N LYS A 19 -30.07 -0.88 -37.93
CA LYS A 19 -29.83 -1.20 -39.34
C LYS A 19 -29.30 0.05 -40.07
N SER A 20 -27.98 0.20 -40.07
CA SER A 20 -27.27 1.21 -40.86
C SER A 20 -26.10 0.58 -41.61
N SER A 21 -25.74 1.17 -42.76
CA SER A 21 -24.51 0.85 -43.48
C SER A 21 -23.28 1.52 -42.86
N ARG A 22 -23.48 2.53 -42.00
CA ARG A 22 -22.40 3.20 -41.27
C ARG A 22 -22.12 2.47 -39.96
N TYR A 23 -20.85 2.15 -39.73
CA TYR A 23 -20.42 1.31 -38.61
C TYR A 23 -20.72 1.96 -37.25
N THR A 24 -20.42 3.26 -37.13
CA THR A 24 -20.67 4.07 -35.94
C THR A 24 -22.16 4.26 -35.62
N GLU A 25 -23.03 4.32 -36.62
CA GLU A 25 -24.49 4.35 -36.42
C GLU A 25 -25.03 2.99 -35.99
N LYS A 26 -24.53 1.90 -36.60
CA LYS A 26 -24.93 0.54 -36.26
C LYS A 26 -24.65 0.21 -34.79
N TYR A 27 -23.51 0.67 -34.27
CA TYR A 27 -23.03 0.37 -32.91
C TYR A 27 -23.09 1.56 -31.94
N ALA A 28 -23.90 2.57 -32.24
CA ALA A 28 -23.97 3.82 -31.49
C ALA A 28 -24.21 3.61 -29.98
N ASP A 29 -25.14 2.73 -29.61
CA ASP A 29 -25.48 2.44 -28.21
C ASP A 29 -24.29 1.86 -27.42
N TYR A 30 -23.50 0.99 -28.04
CA TYR A 30 -22.33 0.36 -27.41
C TYR A 30 -21.20 1.37 -27.21
N ILE A 31 -20.95 2.22 -28.21
CA ILE A 31 -19.97 3.30 -28.11
C ILE A 31 -20.39 4.28 -27.02
N ALA A 32 -21.66 4.72 -27.03
CA ALA A 32 -22.19 5.65 -26.04
C ALA A 32 -22.07 5.10 -24.61
N LEU A 33 -22.44 3.83 -24.39
CA LEU A 33 -22.28 3.19 -23.08
C LEU A 33 -20.81 3.13 -22.66
N GLY A 34 -19.90 2.77 -23.56
CA GLY A 34 -18.46 2.75 -23.28
C GLY A 34 -17.91 4.12 -22.90
N VAL A 35 -18.29 5.17 -23.63
CA VAL A 35 -17.90 6.56 -23.30
C VAL A 35 -18.47 6.98 -21.95
N GLU A 36 -19.73 6.62 -21.66
CA GLU A 36 -20.36 6.94 -20.38
C GLU A 36 -19.65 6.25 -19.20
N GLU A 37 -19.34 4.97 -19.30
CA GLU A 37 -18.61 4.24 -18.25
C GLU A 37 -17.18 4.78 -18.09
N TRP A 38 -16.50 5.16 -19.18
CA TRP A 38 -15.18 5.81 -19.12
C TRP A 38 -15.25 7.17 -18.41
N ARG A 39 -16.23 8.02 -18.73
CA ARG A 39 -16.42 9.34 -18.09
C ARG A 39 -16.54 9.23 -16.58
N LYS A 40 -17.34 8.27 -16.11
CA LYS A 40 -17.58 8.03 -14.68
C LYS A 40 -16.28 7.75 -13.92
N VAL A 41 -15.41 6.93 -14.48
CA VAL A 41 -14.15 6.55 -13.83
C VAL A 41 -13.01 7.55 -14.11
N TYR A 42 -13.06 8.30 -15.22
CA TYR A 42 -12.07 9.33 -15.55
C TYR A 42 -11.95 10.36 -14.43
N CYS A 43 -13.07 10.94 -13.98
CA CYS A 43 -13.08 11.94 -12.91
C CYS A 43 -12.49 11.40 -11.59
N GLU A 44 -12.81 10.15 -11.25
CA GLU A 44 -12.33 9.51 -10.02
C GLU A 44 -10.81 9.28 -10.04
N HIS A 45 -10.29 8.77 -11.16
CA HIS A 45 -8.85 8.52 -11.30
C HIS A 45 -8.04 9.81 -11.52
N GLU A 46 -8.63 10.84 -12.12
CA GLU A 46 -8.01 12.16 -12.30
C GLU A 46 -7.66 12.81 -10.95
N LYS A 47 -8.53 12.66 -9.94
CA LYS A 47 -8.26 13.09 -8.55
C LYS A 47 -6.97 12.48 -7.96
N LEU A 48 -6.59 11.30 -8.44
CA LEU A 48 -5.38 10.58 -8.04
C LEU A 48 -4.20 10.82 -8.98
N GLY A 49 -4.30 11.80 -9.89
CA GLY A 49 -3.30 12.11 -10.90
C GLY A 49 -3.12 11.00 -11.94
N LYS A 50 -4.15 10.17 -12.19
CA LYS A 50 -4.13 9.09 -13.18
C LYS A 50 -5.02 9.44 -14.37
N LYS A 51 -4.48 9.30 -15.58
CA LYS A 51 -5.21 9.53 -16.83
C LYS A 51 -5.77 8.20 -17.35
N THR A 52 -7.08 8.02 -17.32
CA THR A 52 -7.71 6.76 -17.78
C THR A 52 -7.81 6.69 -19.30
N VAL A 53 -7.83 5.46 -19.82
CA VAL A 53 -7.89 5.17 -21.26
C VAL A 53 -9.16 4.38 -21.59
N LEU A 54 -9.85 4.83 -22.64
CA LEU A 54 -10.90 4.09 -23.34
C LEU A 54 -10.29 3.31 -24.51
N PHE A 55 -10.57 2.02 -24.59
CA PHE A 55 -10.08 1.16 -25.67
C PHE A 55 -11.25 0.65 -26.51
N VAL A 56 -11.27 0.94 -27.80
CA VAL A 56 -12.34 0.52 -28.73
C VAL A 56 -11.76 -0.44 -29.77
N MET A 57 -12.39 -1.60 -29.91
CA MET A 57 -12.00 -2.65 -30.84
C MET A 57 -12.94 -2.70 -32.03
N THR A 58 -12.40 -2.55 -33.24
CA THR A 58 -13.14 -2.65 -34.50
C THR A 58 -12.74 -3.92 -35.27
N ASP A 59 -13.42 -4.20 -36.36
CA ASP A 59 -13.20 -5.38 -37.22
C ASP A 59 -12.20 -5.14 -38.36
N ASP A 60 -12.09 -3.92 -38.88
CA ASP A 60 -11.13 -3.53 -39.91
C ASP A 60 -10.62 -2.07 -39.75
N THR A 61 -9.63 -1.71 -40.57
CA THR A 61 -8.97 -0.40 -40.52
C THR A 61 -9.89 0.75 -40.95
N LYS A 62 -10.83 0.51 -41.87
CA LYS A 62 -11.79 1.53 -42.31
C LYS A 62 -12.77 1.87 -41.19
N ASN A 63 -13.26 0.87 -40.48
CA ASN A 63 -14.15 1.05 -39.34
C ASN A 63 -13.39 1.63 -38.14
N CYS A 64 -12.08 1.35 -38.02
CA CYS A 64 -11.18 2.02 -37.06
C CYS A 64 -11.16 3.55 -37.29
N ASP A 65 -11.00 3.97 -38.55
CA ASP A 65 -11.03 5.39 -38.93
C ASP A 65 -12.40 6.04 -38.70
N ASP A 66 -13.51 5.39 -39.12
CA ASP A 66 -14.88 5.92 -38.90
C ASP A 66 -15.17 6.11 -37.40
N VAL A 67 -14.80 5.13 -36.55
CA VAL A 67 -14.97 5.24 -35.09
C VAL A 67 -14.09 6.34 -34.52
N GLY A 68 -12.85 6.48 -34.98
CA GLY A 68 -11.95 7.55 -34.53
C GLY A 68 -12.52 8.94 -34.81
N GLU A 69 -12.90 9.19 -36.06
CA GLU A 69 -13.49 10.48 -36.48
C GLU A 69 -14.83 10.74 -35.78
N TYR A 70 -15.65 9.72 -35.60
CA TYR A 70 -16.91 9.83 -34.87
C TYR A 70 -16.68 10.25 -33.41
N LEU A 71 -15.69 9.67 -32.73
CA LEU A 71 -15.39 10.01 -31.34
C LEU A 71 -14.89 11.47 -31.22
N GLU A 72 -14.01 11.92 -32.10
CA GLU A 72 -13.49 13.29 -32.10
C GLU A 72 -14.57 14.34 -32.42
N SER A 73 -15.49 14.01 -33.33
CA SER A 73 -16.56 14.94 -33.76
C SER A 73 -17.75 14.98 -32.81
N THR A 74 -18.04 13.87 -32.11
CA THR A 74 -19.23 13.73 -31.25
C THR A 74 -18.96 14.12 -29.80
N TYR A 75 -17.75 13.84 -29.29
CA TYR A 75 -17.42 14.00 -27.88
C TYR A 75 -16.32 15.06 -27.71
N PRO A 76 -16.64 16.26 -27.21
CA PRO A 76 -15.69 17.37 -27.11
C PRO A 76 -14.39 17.04 -26.35
N GLU A 77 -14.46 16.17 -25.34
CA GLU A 77 -13.31 15.75 -24.54
C GLU A 77 -12.32 14.82 -25.27
N PHE A 78 -12.72 14.29 -26.43
CA PHE A 78 -11.91 13.41 -27.28
C PHE A 78 -11.35 14.11 -28.51
N LYS A 79 -11.72 15.37 -28.77
CA LYS A 79 -11.14 16.15 -29.86
C LYS A 79 -9.61 16.20 -29.73
N ASP A 80 -8.91 15.83 -30.81
CA ASP A 80 -7.44 15.72 -30.88
C ASP A 80 -6.82 14.74 -29.85
N ALA A 81 -7.64 13.85 -29.27
CA ALA A 81 -7.26 12.93 -28.18
C ALA A 81 -7.57 11.46 -28.50
N VAL A 82 -7.81 11.12 -29.77
CA VAL A 82 -8.01 9.75 -30.23
C VAL A 82 -6.76 9.24 -30.95
N LEU A 83 -6.23 8.11 -30.50
CA LEU A 83 -5.14 7.39 -31.14
C LEU A 83 -5.72 6.23 -31.97
N VAL A 84 -5.76 6.39 -33.28
CA VAL A 84 -6.17 5.34 -34.22
C VAL A 84 -4.95 4.49 -34.59
N ILE A 85 -5.05 3.17 -34.44
CA ILE A 85 -3.96 2.24 -34.74
C ILE A 85 -4.44 1.16 -35.70
N HIS A 86 -3.82 1.10 -36.87
CA HIS A 86 -4.12 0.09 -37.89
C HIS A 86 -3.29 -1.17 -37.66
N THR A 87 -3.92 -2.21 -37.11
CA THR A 87 -3.29 -3.52 -36.92
C THR A 87 -3.73 -4.54 -37.96
N ASN A 88 -2.81 -5.40 -38.42
CA ASN A 88 -3.11 -6.59 -39.19
C ASN A 88 -3.89 -7.63 -38.35
N ASN A 89 -4.40 -8.69 -38.98
CA ASN A 89 -5.18 -9.75 -38.32
C ASN A 89 -4.40 -10.54 -37.25
N ASN A 90 -3.10 -10.31 -37.12
CA ASN A 90 -2.26 -10.88 -36.08
C ASN A 90 -1.99 -9.89 -34.94
N GLY A 91 -2.55 -8.68 -34.92
CA GLY A 91 -2.33 -7.69 -33.85
C GLY A 91 -0.96 -7.01 -33.88
N GLU A 92 -0.22 -7.19 -34.98
CA GLU A 92 0.93 -6.35 -35.33
C GLU A 92 0.40 -5.16 -36.14
N VAL A 93 1.06 -4.01 -36.05
CA VAL A 93 0.69 -2.84 -36.86
C VAL A 93 1.01 -3.15 -38.33
N SER A 94 0.14 -2.79 -39.28
CA SER A 94 0.32 -3.20 -40.68
C SER A 94 1.51 -2.50 -41.35
N GLU A 95 2.52 -3.27 -41.77
CA GLU A 95 3.67 -2.79 -42.54
C GLU A 95 3.41 -2.96 -44.05
N SER A 96 2.78 -1.98 -44.71
CA SER A 96 2.77 -1.93 -46.18
C SER A 96 3.51 -0.69 -46.68
N ASP A 97 4.61 -0.96 -47.40
CA ASP A 97 5.56 -0.08 -48.10
C ASP A 97 6.57 0.76 -47.29
N ALA A 98 7.86 0.52 -47.64
CA ALA A 98 9.11 1.26 -47.43
C ALA A 98 9.25 2.26 -46.25
N LYS A 99 10.27 2.06 -45.40
CA LYS A 99 11.01 2.98 -44.49
C LYS A 99 10.22 4.07 -43.71
N LYS A 100 9.39 4.86 -44.37
CA LYS A 100 8.34 5.73 -43.82
C LYS A 100 7.37 4.98 -42.89
N SER A 101 6.96 3.77 -43.26
CA SER A 101 6.08 2.93 -42.44
C SER A 101 6.70 2.51 -41.11
N LYS A 102 8.03 2.30 -41.06
CA LYS A 102 8.74 1.96 -39.83
C LYS A 102 8.83 3.14 -38.85
N ASP A 103 9.05 4.35 -39.37
CA ASP A 103 9.09 5.56 -38.54
C ASP A 103 7.69 5.91 -38.00
N GLU A 104 6.63 5.75 -38.81
CA GLU A 104 5.24 5.92 -38.36
C GLU A 104 4.83 4.86 -37.34
N LEU A 105 5.24 3.61 -37.57
CA LEU A 105 5.05 2.50 -36.65
C LEU A 105 5.71 2.77 -35.29
N GLU A 106 6.95 3.25 -35.29
CA GLU A 106 7.67 3.57 -34.07
C GLU A 106 7.02 4.74 -33.31
N LYS A 107 6.49 5.74 -34.03
CA LYS A 107 5.69 6.82 -33.44
C LYS A 107 4.41 6.31 -32.80
N LEU A 108 3.63 5.45 -33.48
CA LEU A 108 2.39 4.88 -32.92
C LEU A 108 2.68 4.00 -31.70
N ARG A 109 3.74 3.18 -31.74
CA ARG A 109 4.20 2.40 -30.58
C ARG A 109 4.57 3.30 -29.41
N LYS A 110 5.36 4.36 -29.67
CA LYS A 110 5.75 5.32 -28.65
C LYS A 110 4.54 6.05 -28.05
N ALA A 111 3.63 6.55 -28.89
CA ALA A 111 2.41 7.23 -28.47
C ALA A 111 1.52 6.31 -27.61
N SER A 112 1.37 5.06 -28.04
CA SER A 112 0.60 4.04 -27.33
C SER A 112 1.23 3.69 -25.98
N ASN A 113 2.56 3.57 -25.90
CA ASN A 113 3.26 3.29 -24.65
C ASN A 113 3.30 4.47 -23.68
N GLN A 114 3.22 5.69 -24.20
CA GLN A 114 3.18 6.92 -23.40
C GLN A 114 1.75 7.33 -23.04
N ILE A 115 0.73 6.59 -23.48
CA ILE A 115 -0.66 7.01 -23.29
C ILE A 115 -1.06 7.14 -21.82
N ASP A 116 -0.45 6.39 -20.90
CA ASP A 116 -0.72 6.51 -19.48
C ASP A 116 -0.25 7.87 -18.89
N SER A 117 0.70 8.55 -19.55
CA SER A 117 1.26 9.83 -19.12
C SER A 117 0.37 11.01 -19.52
N TRP A 118 0.30 12.02 -18.64
CA TRP A 118 -0.35 13.30 -18.93
C TRP A 118 0.33 14.09 -20.05
N GLU A 119 1.57 13.76 -20.42
CA GLU A 119 2.25 14.34 -21.59
C GLU A 119 1.65 13.86 -22.92
N SER A 120 1.00 12.69 -22.93
CA SER A 120 0.30 12.21 -24.10
C SER A 120 -1.06 12.90 -24.23
N PRO A 121 -1.43 13.43 -25.41
CA PRO A 121 -2.74 14.05 -25.62
C PRO A 121 -3.88 13.01 -25.66
N TYR A 122 -3.53 11.74 -25.92
CA TYR A 122 -4.52 10.71 -26.19
C TYR A 122 -5.19 10.19 -24.91
N LYS A 123 -6.51 9.99 -25.00
CA LYS A 123 -7.39 9.37 -23.99
C LYS A 123 -8.09 8.13 -24.51
N VAL A 124 -8.17 7.99 -25.83
CA VAL A 124 -8.84 6.88 -26.51
C VAL A 124 -7.84 6.17 -27.41
N ILE A 125 -7.91 4.85 -27.45
CA ILE A 125 -7.29 4.04 -28.51
C ILE A 125 -8.40 3.36 -29.30
N VAL A 126 -8.35 3.47 -30.62
CA VAL A 126 -9.19 2.69 -31.54
C VAL A 126 -8.27 1.77 -32.34
N SER A 127 -8.56 0.46 -32.33
CA SER A 127 -7.70 -0.54 -32.99
C SER A 127 -8.50 -1.76 -33.45
N VAL A 128 -8.01 -2.46 -34.49
CA VAL A 128 -8.64 -3.70 -35.00
C VAL A 128 -8.40 -4.90 -34.07
N LEU A 129 -7.25 -4.91 -33.39
CA LEU A 129 -6.87 -5.91 -32.40
C LEU A 129 -6.11 -5.27 -31.23
N MET A 130 -6.02 -6.00 -30.11
CA MET A 130 -5.05 -5.65 -29.07
C MET A 130 -3.63 -5.80 -29.59
N LEU A 131 -2.79 -4.80 -29.31
CA LEU A 131 -1.43 -4.72 -29.80
C LEU A 131 -0.57 -5.84 -29.18
N LYS A 132 0.04 -6.68 -30.02
CA LYS A 132 0.83 -7.84 -29.57
C LYS A 132 2.24 -7.50 -29.09
N GLU A 133 2.91 -6.48 -29.63
CA GLU A 133 4.29 -6.14 -29.25
C GLU A 133 4.39 -4.76 -28.60
N GLY A 134 5.14 -4.65 -27.50
CA GLY A 134 5.54 -3.37 -26.91
C GLY A 134 4.49 -2.60 -26.11
N TRP A 135 3.19 -2.94 -26.20
CA TRP A 135 2.10 -2.24 -25.49
C TRP A 135 2.03 -2.56 -23.98
N ASP A 136 2.61 -1.71 -23.12
CA ASP A 136 2.50 -1.78 -21.65
C ASP A 136 1.66 -0.61 -21.12
N VAL A 137 0.34 -0.70 -21.32
CA VAL A 137 -0.62 0.31 -20.85
C VAL A 137 -1.38 -0.23 -19.66
N ARG A 138 -1.40 0.55 -18.59
CA ARG A 138 -2.02 0.19 -17.31
C ARG A 138 -3.27 0.98 -17.03
N ASN A 139 -3.53 2.08 -17.73
CA ASN A 139 -4.65 2.95 -17.39
C ASN A 139 -5.94 2.65 -18.20
N VAL A 140 -6.00 1.54 -18.94
CA VAL A 140 -7.27 1.10 -19.56
C VAL A 140 -8.31 0.79 -18.49
N THR A 141 -9.43 1.50 -18.52
CA THR A 141 -10.53 1.35 -17.56
C THR A 141 -11.85 0.96 -18.22
N THR A 142 -11.94 1.15 -19.54
CA THR A 142 -13.12 0.77 -20.32
C THR A 142 -12.71 0.18 -21.66
N ILE A 143 -13.32 -0.94 -22.02
CA ILE A 143 -13.12 -1.65 -23.29
C ILE A 143 -14.47 -1.75 -24.00
N VAL A 144 -14.50 -1.38 -25.28
CA VAL A 144 -15.67 -1.50 -26.17
C VAL A 144 -15.31 -2.45 -27.31
N GLY A 145 -15.88 -3.65 -27.32
CA GLY A 145 -15.66 -4.65 -28.36
C GLY A 145 -16.76 -4.66 -29.41
N LEU A 146 -16.46 -4.15 -30.61
CA LEU A 146 -17.40 -4.08 -31.75
C LEU A 146 -17.12 -5.15 -32.83
N ARG A 147 -16.27 -6.12 -32.51
CA ARG A 147 -15.85 -7.19 -33.42
C ARG A 147 -16.38 -8.55 -32.98
N ALA A 148 -16.84 -9.34 -33.96
CA ALA A 148 -17.14 -10.75 -33.75
C ALA A 148 -15.84 -11.59 -33.78
N TYR A 149 -15.57 -12.33 -32.71
CA TYR A 149 -14.49 -13.31 -32.67
C TYR A 149 -15.01 -14.66 -33.11
N ALA A 150 -14.56 -15.16 -34.25
CA ALA A 150 -14.79 -16.55 -34.62
C ALA A 150 -13.84 -17.44 -33.81
N ALA A 151 -14.37 -18.49 -33.16
CA ALA A 151 -13.62 -19.44 -32.31
C ALA A 151 -12.41 -20.15 -32.99
N LYS A 152 -12.11 -19.85 -34.26
CA LYS A 152 -10.96 -20.35 -35.02
C LYS A 152 -9.73 -19.43 -35.00
N SER A 153 -9.81 -18.22 -34.45
CA SER A 153 -8.61 -17.41 -34.24
C SER A 153 -7.86 -17.97 -33.01
N ASN A 154 -6.71 -18.61 -33.22
CA ASN A 154 -5.79 -19.12 -32.18
C ASN A 154 -5.17 -18.01 -31.29
N ILE A 155 -5.89 -16.92 -31.02
CA ILE A 155 -5.44 -15.81 -30.18
C ILE A 155 -5.99 -16.09 -28.78
N LEU A 156 -5.08 -16.23 -27.81
CA LEU A 156 -5.45 -16.45 -26.42
C LEU A 156 -6.30 -15.28 -25.92
N PRO A 157 -7.39 -15.52 -25.19
CA PRO A 157 -8.23 -14.43 -24.68
C PRO A 157 -7.50 -13.48 -23.72
N GLU A 158 -6.51 -13.98 -23.00
CA GLU A 158 -5.55 -13.19 -22.23
C GLU A 158 -4.73 -12.21 -23.11
N GLN A 159 -4.50 -12.48 -24.39
CA GLN A 159 -3.86 -11.50 -25.27
C GLN A 159 -4.81 -10.38 -25.69
N ILE A 160 -6.13 -10.60 -25.61
CA ILE A 160 -7.21 -9.68 -26.03
C ILE A 160 -7.74 -8.84 -24.86
N LEU A 161 -7.63 -9.29 -23.61
CA LEU A 161 -7.96 -8.46 -22.42
C LEU A 161 -6.74 -8.16 -21.54
N GLY A 162 -5.72 -9.04 -21.55
CA GLY A 162 -4.61 -9.10 -20.57
C GLY A 162 -3.81 -7.81 -20.40
N ARG A 163 -3.73 -6.98 -21.43
CA ARG A 163 -3.06 -5.67 -21.36
C ARG A 163 -3.99 -4.60 -20.80
N GLY A 164 -5.28 -4.64 -21.13
CA GLY A 164 -6.29 -3.76 -20.52
C GLY A 164 -6.57 -4.06 -19.05
N ILE A 165 -6.30 -5.29 -18.58
CA ILE A 165 -6.53 -5.72 -17.19
C ILE A 165 -5.28 -5.61 -16.28
N ARG A 166 -4.21 -4.97 -16.73
CA ARG A 166 -3.05 -4.67 -15.86
C ARG A 166 -3.45 -3.65 -14.78
N ARG A 167 -2.83 -3.75 -13.60
CA ARG A 167 -3.10 -2.85 -12.47
C ARG A 167 -2.51 -1.46 -12.71
N MET A 168 -3.35 -0.43 -12.56
CA MET A 168 -3.02 1.00 -12.56
C MET A 168 -2.29 1.41 -11.27
N TYR A 169 -2.60 0.76 -10.15
CA TYR A 169 -2.04 1.04 -8.82
C TYR A 169 -1.18 -0.13 -8.33
N PRO A 170 0.05 -0.30 -8.85
CA PRO A 170 0.94 -1.36 -8.39
C PRO A 170 1.32 -1.16 -6.92
N GLY A 171 1.26 -2.24 -6.13
CA GLY A 171 1.63 -2.22 -4.71
C GLY A 171 0.49 -1.88 -3.74
N GLU A 172 -0.62 -1.33 -4.22
CA GLU A 172 -1.78 -1.02 -3.38
C GLU A 172 -2.65 -2.26 -3.12
N ASP A 173 -3.15 -2.46 -1.90
CA ASP A 173 -4.13 -3.54 -1.62
C ASP A 173 -5.55 -3.08 -1.98
N THR A 174 -5.81 -2.88 -3.27
CA THR A 174 -7.13 -2.49 -3.80
C THR A 174 -7.55 -3.36 -4.97
N ILE A 175 -8.86 -3.55 -5.08
CA ILE A 175 -9.48 -4.12 -6.27
C ILE A 175 -9.62 -2.99 -7.29
N GLU A 176 -9.23 -3.27 -8.52
CA GLU A 176 -9.39 -2.37 -9.67
C GLU A 176 -10.34 -3.03 -10.66
N TYR A 177 -11.12 -2.22 -11.38
CA TYR A 177 -12.09 -2.73 -12.35
C TYR A 177 -11.78 -2.25 -13.76
N VAL A 178 -12.23 -3.02 -14.74
CA VAL A 178 -12.31 -2.61 -16.13
C VAL A 178 -13.71 -2.90 -16.64
N SER A 179 -14.40 -1.87 -17.12
CA SER A 179 -15.73 -2.04 -17.71
C SER A 179 -15.57 -2.59 -19.12
N VAL A 180 -16.25 -3.69 -19.42
CA VAL A 180 -16.17 -4.35 -20.73
C VAL A 180 -17.57 -4.39 -21.33
N VAL A 181 -17.74 -3.65 -22.43
CA VAL A 181 -18.98 -3.49 -23.19
C VAL A 181 -18.72 -4.00 -24.61
N GLY A 182 -19.70 -4.58 -25.26
CA GLY A 182 -19.56 -4.95 -26.66
C GLY A 182 -20.74 -5.73 -27.21
N ILE A 183 -20.64 -6.06 -28.49
CA ILE A 183 -21.64 -6.83 -29.20
C ILE A 183 -21.72 -8.27 -28.67
N GLU A 184 -22.82 -8.97 -28.95
CA GLU A 184 -23.05 -10.33 -28.45
C GLU A 184 -21.88 -11.28 -28.73
N ALA A 185 -21.39 -11.32 -29.97
CA ALA A 185 -20.26 -12.17 -30.33
C ALA A 185 -18.96 -11.85 -29.57
N PHE A 186 -18.77 -10.60 -29.16
CA PHE A 186 -17.64 -10.20 -28.31
C PHE A 186 -17.86 -10.63 -26.86
N MET A 187 -19.08 -10.44 -26.34
CA MET A 187 -19.41 -10.81 -24.96
C MET A 187 -19.33 -12.32 -24.76
N ASP A 188 -19.78 -13.13 -25.72
CA ASP A 188 -19.64 -14.59 -25.68
C ASP A 188 -18.16 -15.02 -25.60
N PHE A 189 -17.31 -14.32 -26.34
CA PHE A 189 -15.87 -14.51 -26.28
C PHE A 189 -15.31 -14.13 -24.90
N VAL A 190 -15.67 -12.98 -24.35
CA VAL A 190 -15.24 -12.56 -22.99
C VAL A 190 -15.72 -13.55 -21.92
N GLU A 191 -16.90 -14.12 -22.08
CA GLU A 191 -17.46 -15.13 -21.17
C GLU A 191 -16.72 -16.47 -21.23
N SER A 192 -16.17 -16.85 -22.39
CA SER A 192 -15.34 -18.05 -22.51
C SER A 192 -14.07 -17.99 -21.66
N ILE A 193 -13.60 -16.80 -21.28
CA ILE A 193 -12.38 -16.60 -20.48
C ILE A 193 -12.56 -17.08 -19.03
N ARG A 194 -13.80 -17.29 -18.57
CA ARG A 194 -14.06 -17.86 -17.23
C ARG A 194 -13.43 -19.24 -17.06
N SER A 195 -13.31 -20.04 -18.14
CA SER A 195 -12.65 -21.34 -18.06
C SER A 195 -11.15 -21.25 -17.77
N GLU A 196 -10.56 -20.06 -17.93
CA GLU A 196 -9.14 -19.77 -17.70
C GLU A 196 -8.89 -19.16 -16.30
N GLY A 197 -9.91 -19.13 -15.43
CA GLY A 197 -9.77 -18.68 -14.03
C GLY A 197 -9.97 -17.17 -13.80
N VAL A 198 -10.46 -16.43 -14.81
CA VAL A 198 -10.82 -15.01 -14.65
C VAL A 198 -12.22 -14.86 -14.05
N GLU A 199 -12.32 -14.14 -12.94
CA GLU A 199 -13.60 -13.76 -12.34
C GLU A 199 -14.25 -12.62 -13.14
N LEU A 200 -15.47 -12.87 -13.63
CA LEU A 200 -16.29 -11.88 -14.33
C LEU A 200 -17.46 -11.48 -13.43
N GLU A 201 -17.63 -10.17 -13.22
CA GLU A 201 -18.77 -9.62 -12.49
C GLU A 201 -19.78 -9.01 -13.46
N ARG A 202 -21.07 -9.08 -13.15
CA ARG A 202 -22.12 -8.33 -13.86
C ARG A 202 -22.67 -7.24 -12.96
N LYS A 203 -22.66 -5.99 -13.41
CA LYS A 203 -23.18 -4.84 -12.65
C LYS A 203 -24.03 -3.93 -13.56
N PRO A 204 -24.96 -3.14 -12.99
CA PRO A 204 -25.67 -2.10 -13.74
C PRO A 204 -24.70 -1.10 -14.38
N MET A 205 -24.94 -0.74 -15.64
CA MET A 205 -24.18 0.25 -16.40
C MET A 205 -25.11 1.28 -17.07
N GLY A 206 -24.54 2.41 -17.47
CA GLY A 206 -25.27 3.51 -18.08
C GLY A 206 -25.89 4.47 -17.06
N SER A 207 -26.72 5.39 -17.55
CA SER A 207 -27.12 6.58 -16.78
C SER A 207 -27.72 6.24 -15.41
N GLY A 208 -27.27 6.97 -14.38
CA GLY A 208 -27.72 6.79 -12.99
C GLY A 208 -27.00 5.69 -12.20
N THR A 209 -26.03 4.99 -12.79
CA THR A 209 -25.21 3.97 -12.09
C THR A 209 -23.89 4.56 -11.58
N ALA A 210 -23.38 4.00 -10.48
CA ALA A 210 -22.12 4.43 -9.87
C ALA A 210 -20.88 4.08 -10.73
N PRO A 211 -19.77 4.84 -10.61
CA PRO A 211 -18.50 4.49 -11.22
C PRO A 211 -17.96 3.16 -10.70
N LYS A 212 -17.25 2.42 -11.57
CA LYS A 212 -16.57 1.17 -11.22
C LYS A 212 -15.11 1.48 -10.97
N ALA A 213 -14.87 2.19 -9.87
CA ALA A 213 -13.55 2.63 -9.44
C ALA A 213 -13.25 2.09 -8.02
N PRO A 214 -11.97 2.02 -7.62
CA PRO A 214 -11.59 1.78 -6.23
C PRO A 214 -12.27 2.75 -5.27
N ILE A 215 -12.34 2.40 -3.98
CA ILE A 215 -12.77 3.35 -2.96
C ILE A 215 -11.69 4.42 -2.83
N ILE A 216 -12.08 5.68 -3.06
CA ILE A 216 -11.21 6.85 -2.91
C ILE A 216 -11.61 7.60 -1.63
N ILE A 217 -10.61 7.86 -0.80
CA ILE A 217 -10.72 8.77 0.34
C ILE A 217 -10.07 10.09 -0.06
N GLU A 218 -10.83 11.17 0.10
CA GLU A 218 -10.42 12.52 -0.23
C GLU A 218 -11.10 13.54 0.69
N VAL A 219 -10.61 14.76 0.69
CA VAL A 219 -11.29 15.89 1.31
C VAL A 219 -12.58 16.17 0.52
N ASP A 220 -13.71 16.20 1.21
CA ASP A 220 -15.07 16.24 0.65
C ASP A 220 -15.47 17.65 0.17
N ASN A 221 -14.64 18.27 -0.68
CA ASN A 221 -14.82 19.65 -1.14
C ASN A 221 -16.08 19.86 -1.99
N GLU A 222 -16.63 18.80 -2.58
CA GLU A 222 -17.84 18.85 -3.42
C GLU A 222 -19.14 18.86 -2.59
N ASN A 223 -19.07 18.48 -1.31
CA ASN A 223 -20.23 18.39 -0.45
C ASN A 223 -20.60 19.73 0.17
N THR A 224 -21.54 20.43 -0.46
CA THR A 224 -22.05 21.75 -0.02
C THR A 224 -22.70 21.77 1.36
N LYS A 225 -22.96 20.61 1.98
CA LYS A 225 -23.49 20.52 3.35
C LYS A 225 -22.41 20.53 4.42
N LYS A 226 -21.14 20.39 4.03
CA LYS A 226 -19.98 20.43 4.94
C LYS A 226 -19.30 21.79 4.89
N ASP A 227 -18.99 22.30 6.08
CA ASP A 227 -18.10 23.45 6.25
C ASP A 227 -16.67 22.92 6.45
N ILE A 228 -15.91 22.82 5.35
CA ILE A 228 -14.57 22.22 5.37
C ILE A 228 -13.60 23.02 6.25
N ASP A 229 -13.73 24.35 6.30
CA ASP A 229 -12.86 25.19 7.14
C ASP A 229 -13.13 24.96 8.63
N LYS A 230 -14.39 24.73 9.02
CA LYS A 230 -14.75 24.37 10.40
C LYS A 230 -14.30 22.94 10.76
N LEU A 231 -14.35 22.02 9.80
CA LEU A 231 -13.98 20.62 10.00
C LEU A 231 -12.47 20.37 9.99
N ASP A 232 -11.69 21.25 9.35
CA ASP A 232 -10.23 21.14 9.27
C ASP A 232 -9.58 21.09 10.65
N ILE A 233 -8.57 20.24 10.76
CA ILE A 233 -7.77 20.08 11.98
C ILE A 233 -6.32 20.33 11.61
N GLU A 234 -5.68 21.20 12.38
CA GLU A 234 -4.26 21.48 12.25
C GLU A 234 -3.49 20.71 13.32
N ILE A 235 -2.56 19.86 12.90
CA ILE A 235 -1.78 18.98 13.78
C ILE A 235 -0.32 19.43 13.75
N PRO A 236 0.25 19.90 14.86
CA PRO A 236 1.66 20.26 14.94
C PRO A 236 2.56 19.04 14.73
N ILE A 237 3.66 19.21 14.00
CA ILE A 237 4.73 18.23 13.85
C ILE A 237 5.88 18.64 14.78
N LEU A 238 6.21 17.77 15.73
CA LEU A 238 7.36 17.96 16.61
C LEU A 238 8.64 17.39 15.98
N SER A 239 9.78 17.99 16.33
CA SER A 239 11.08 17.41 16.04
C SER A 239 11.24 16.02 16.69
N PRO A 240 11.91 15.05 16.05
CA PRO A 240 12.22 13.77 16.68
C PRO A 240 12.92 13.97 18.01
N ARG A 241 12.43 13.26 19.03
CA ARG A 241 13.00 13.28 20.38
C ARG A 241 13.98 12.13 20.56
N ILE A 242 13.70 11.01 19.92
CA ILE A 242 14.51 9.79 19.98
C ILE A 242 15.47 9.77 18.79
N TYR A 243 16.75 9.54 19.05
CA TYR A 243 17.79 9.44 18.02
C TYR A 243 18.81 8.36 18.36
N ARG A 244 19.66 8.00 17.40
CA ARG A 244 20.78 7.07 17.60
C ARG A 244 22.10 7.81 17.70
N GLU A 245 22.83 7.58 18.79
CA GLU A 245 24.22 8.00 18.95
C GLU A 245 25.17 6.83 18.69
N TYR A 246 25.88 6.86 17.56
CA TYR A 246 26.69 5.73 17.07
C TYR A 246 28.08 5.62 17.70
N LYS A 247 28.51 6.60 18.51
CA LYS A 247 29.86 6.64 19.11
C LYS A 247 29.99 5.80 20.39
N CYS A 248 29.00 4.97 20.70
CA CYS A 248 28.91 4.31 21.99
C CYS A 248 29.20 2.80 21.96
N LEU A 249 29.46 2.17 20.82
CA LEU A 249 29.58 0.70 20.72
C LEU A 249 30.73 0.13 21.58
N GLU A 250 31.77 0.92 21.85
CA GLU A 250 32.90 0.56 22.70
C GLU A 250 32.47 0.24 24.14
N ALA A 251 31.40 0.87 24.62
CA ALA A 251 30.85 0.69 25.96
C ALA A 251 29.96 -0.56 26.11
N LEU A 252 29.80 -1.37 25.06
CA LEU A 252 29.16 -2.68 25.18
C LEU A 252 30.00 -3.60 26.05
N GLU A 253 29.40 -4.16 27.10
CA GLU A 253 30.06 -5.12 28.00
C GLU A 253 29.40 -6.50 27.88
N PRO A 254 29.92 -7.42 27.06
CA PRO A 254 29.37 -8.77 26.86
C PRO A 254 29.15 -9.55 28.15
N SER A 255 29.96 -9.30 29.17
CA SER A 255 29.84 -9.90 30.51
C SER A 255 28.54 -9.52 31.22
N SER A 256 27.96 -8.37 30.88
CA SER A 256 26.70 -7.86 31.45
C SER A 256 25.45 -8.36 30.73
N PHE A 257 25.61 -9.12 29.65
CA PHE A 257 24.51 -9.62 28.85
C PHE A 257 23.91 -10.84 29.56
N TRP A 258 22.97 -10.60 30.49
CA TRP A 258 22.28 -11.67 31.21
C TRP A 258 21.34 -12.45 30.27
N ALA A 259 21.91 -13.41 29.55
CA ALA A 259 21.18 -14.39 28.75
C ALA A 259 21.14 -15.74 29.50
N LYS A 260 20.07 -16.50 29.30
CA LYS A 260 20.06 -17.91 29.72
C LYS A 260 21.13 -18.63 28.89
N LYS A 261 22.21 -19.03 29.54
CA LYS A 261 23.32 -19.77 28.90
C LYS A 261 22.78 -20.99 28.15
N ILE A 262 23.31 -21.22 26.96
CA ILE A 262 22.92 -22.32 26.10
C ILE A 262 23.76 -23.55 26.47
N VAL A 263 23.14 -24.73 26.48
CA VAL A 263 23.85 -25.98 26.72
C VAL A 263 24.80 -26.26 25.57
N TYR A 264 26.09 -26.42 25.85
CA TYR A 264 27.08 -26.79 24.85
C TYR A 264 26.94 -28.28 24.46
N ARG A 265 26.56 -28.56 23.20
CA ARG A 265 26.33 -29.93 22.72
C ARG A 265 27.58 -30.51 22.08
N GLN A 266 27.74 -31.82 22.18
CA GLN A 266 28.77 -32.58 21.47
C GLN A 266 28.15 -33.25 20.24
N PHE A 267 28.69 -32.95 19.07
CA PHE A 267 28.24 -33.49 17.78
C PHE A 267 29.21 -34.53 17.23
N SER A 268 28.72 -35.42 16.35
CA SER A 268 29.57 -36.39 15.64
C SER A 268 30.43 -35.72 14.55
N GLU A 269 31.46 -36.40 14.07
CA GLU A 269 32.32 -35.86 13.00
C GLU A 269 31.56 -35.68 11.67
N GLU A 270 30.53 -36.48 11.42
CA GLU A 270 29.61 -36.33 10.28
C GLU A 270 28.74 -35.09 10.45
N GLU A 271 28.17 -34.87 11.65
CA GLU A 271 27.33 -33.70 11.95
C GLU A 271 28.12 -32.39 11.93
N LYS A 272 29.40 -32.41 12.32
CA LYS A 272 30.32 -31.26 12.24
C LYS A 272 30.66 -30.87 10.80
N ARG A 273 30.51 -31.77 9.83
CA ARG A 273 30.73 -31.49 8.39
C ARG A 273 29.54 -30.80 7.72
N GLU A 274 28.38 -30.75 8.37
CA GLU A 274 27.14 -30.17 7.85
C GLU A 274 26.78 -28.88 8.62
N ILE A 275 27.61 -27.84 8.48
CA ILE A 275 27.33 -26.52 9.08
C ILE A 275 26.53 -25.69 8.06
N VAL A 276 25.22 -25.59 8.28
CA VAL A 276 24.31 -24.77 7.46
C VAL A 276 23.69 -23.68 8.32
N PHE A 277 23.96 -22.42 8.02
CA PHE A 277 23.27 -21.27 8.63
C PHE A 277 21.96 -21.01 7.88
N LYS A 278 20.84 -20.93 8.61
CA LYS A 278 19.50 -20.70 8.05
C LYS A 278 19.00 -19.30 8.41
N ASP A 279 18.23 -18.69 7.51
CA ASP A 279 17.57 -17.41 7.77
C ASP A 279 16.50 -17.56 8.87
N ILE A 280 16.54 -16.66 9.86
CA ILE A 280 15.73 -16.74 11.09
C ILE A 280 14.34 -16.11 10.88
N THR A 281 14.15 -15.27 9.85
CA THR A 281 12.93 -14.50 9.64
C THR A 281 11.91 -15.19 8.73
N THR A 282 12.34 -16.01 7.77
CA THR A 282 11.42 -16.69 6.82
C THR A 282 11.44 -18.21 6.90
N GLY A 283 12.44 -18.81 7.55
CA GLY A 283 12.67 -20.26 7.51
C GLY A 283 13.11 -20.78 6.12
N GLU A 284 13.25 -19.90 5.12
CA GLU A 284 13.78 -20.23 3.81
C GLU A 284 15.31 -20.09 3.78
N ILE A 285 15.97 -20.94 3.00
CA ILE A 285 17.43 -20.91 2.78
C ILE A 285 17.74 -19.75 1.81
N ASN A 286 17.65 -18.50 2.27
CA ASN A 286 17.84 -17.33 1.40
C ASN A 286 19.31 -16.94 1.18
N HIS A 287 20.23 -17.59 1.89
CA HIS A 287 21.65 -17.54 1.59
C HIS A 287 22.27 -18.88 1.94
N THR A 288 22.30 -19.81 0.98
CA THR A 288 23.26 -20.90 1.03
C THR A 288 24.62 -20.26 0.76
N THR A 289 25.28 -19.71 1.78
CA THR A 289 26.73 -19.81 1.75
C THR A 289 26.99 -21.30 1.86
N LEU A 290 27.07 -21.98 0.71
CA LEU A 290 27.84 -23.20 0.61
C LEU A 290 29.24 -22.78 1.03
N LEU A 291 29.55 -22.97 2.30
CA LEU A 291 30.93 -23.04 2.75
C LEU A 291 31.47 -24.25 2.00
N ASP A 292 32.05 -23.96 0.84
CA ASP A 292 32.69 -24.92 -0.02
C ASP A 292 33.53 -25.79 0.90
N SER A 293 33.25 -27.10 0.96
CA SER A 293 33.84 -28.03 1.93
C SER A 293 35.38 -28.16 1.81
N SER A 294 35.96 -27.36 0.90
CA SER A 294 37.37 -27.19 0.60
C SER A 294 37.98 -25.90 1.17
N ALA A 295 37.18 -24.93 1.63
CA ALA A 295 37.66 -23.73 2.32
C ALA A 295 37.60 -23.95 3.83
N VAL A 296 38.77 -23.96 4.47
CA VAL A 296 38.94 -24.04 5.94
C VAL A 296 37.87 -23.18 6.63
N THR A 297 36.97 -23.82 7.39
CA THR A 297 35.95 -23.17 8.21
C THR A 297 36.62 -22.40 9.34
N ASP A 298 37.10 -21.21 9.02
CA ASP A 298 37.71 -20.28 9.97
C ASP A 298 36.60 -19.60 10.78
N TYR A 299 36.69 -19.65 12.11
CA TYR A 299 35.76 -18.98 13.03
C TYR A 299 35.58 -17.50 12.69
N ARG A 300 36.58 -16.88 12.06
CA ARG A 300 36.53 -15.47 11.64
C ARG A 300 35.36 -15.19 10.72
N SER A 301 35.07 -16.10 9.80
CA SER A 301 33.95 -15.97 8.87
C SER A 301 32.61 -16.08 9.59
N VAL A 302 32.51 -16.93 10.62
CA VAL A 302 31.28 -17.13 11.40
C VAL A 302 30.99 -15.94 12.31
N ILE A 303 32.00 -15.45 13.05
CA ILE A 303 31.83 -14.22 13.86
C ILE A 303 31.56 -13.02 12.95
N GLY A 304 32.23 -12.95 11.79
CA GLY A 304 32.00 -11.91 10.79
C GLY A 304 30.56 -11.93 10.26
N TYR A 305 30.00 -13.11 10.01
CA TYR A 305 28.60 -13.29 9.61
C TYR A 305 27.64 -12.71 10.64
N PHE A 306 27.76 -13.07 11.93
CA PHE A 306 26.91 -12.52 12.98
C PHE A 306 27.03 -11.00 13.10
N THR A 307 28.27 -10.50 13.03
CA THR A 307 28.55 -9.06 13.08
C THR A 307 27.86 -8.33 11.92
N GLN A 308 27.98 -8.84 10.69
CA GLN A 308 27.34 -8.25 9.51
C GLN A 308 25.81 -8.28 9.61
N ILE A 309 25.21 -9.36 10.10
CA ILE A 309 23.76 -9.44 10.31
C ILE A 309 23.31 -8.39 11.32
N ILE A 310 23.94 -8.33 12.49
CA ILE A 310 23.59 -7.35 13.53
C ILE A 310 23.72 -5.92 12.97
N MET A 311 24.81 -5.62 12.25
CA MET A 311 25.00 -4.32 11.61
C MET A 311 23.93 -4.02 10.56
N LYS A 312 23.58 -4.99 9.72
CA LYS A 312 22.56 -4.84 8.68
C LYS A 312 21.19 -4.59 9.30
N ASP A 313 20.80 -5.39 10.29
CA ASP A 313 19.51 -5.29 10.98
C ASP A 313 19.36 -3.94 11.68
N LEU A 314 20.44 -3.46 12.29
CA LEU A 314 20.49 -2.15 12.94
C LEU A 314 20.87 -1.02 11.98
N ARG A 315 21.13 -1.27 10.68
CA ARG A 315 21.59 -0.29 9.69
C ARG A 315 22.83 0.51 10.15
N LEU A 316 23.76 -0.14 10.84
CA LEU A 316 25.03 0.44 11.27
C LEU A 316 25.98 0.54 10.07
N ILE A 317 26.52 1.74 9.83
CA ILE A 317 27.42 2.00 8.70
C ILE A 317 28.91 1.85 9.10
N SER A 318 29.21 1.88 10.40
CA SER A 318 30.57 1.82 10.97
C SER A 318 30.60 1.04 12.29
N GLY A 319 31.80 0.71 12.79
CA GLY A 319 31.97 0.03 14.09
C GLY A 319 32.11 -1.50 14.00
N TYR A 320 32.38 -2.03 12.80
CA TYR A 320 32.54 -3.46 12.56
C TYR A 320 33.59 -4.10 13.47
N ASP A 321 34.81 -3.53 13.53
CA ASP A 321 35.92 -4.14 14.28
C ASP A 321 35.63 -4.22 15.78
N VAL A 322 34.99 -3.18 16.35
CA VAL A 322 34.58 -3.14 17.74
C VAL A 322 33.51 -4.20 18.00
N LEU A 323 32.45 -4.22 17.20
CA LEU A 323 31.35 -5.16 17.37
C LEU A 323 31.81 -6.61 17.16
N TYR A 324 32.66 -6.86 16.17
CA TYR A 324 33.26 -8.16 15.92
C TYR A 324 34.00 -8.69 17.15
N GLY A 325 34.83 -7.84 17.77
CA GLY A 325 35.53 -8.18 19.02
C GLY A 325 34.55 -8.55 20.13
N LYS A 326 33.50 -7.75 20.34
CA LYS A 326 32.49 -8.00 21.37
C LYS A 326 31.69 -9.28 21.11
N VAL A 327 31.33 -9.58 19.86
CA VAL A 327 30.64 -10.82 19.48
C VAL A 327 31.54 -12.03 19.72
N LYS A 328 32.82 -11.95 19.33
CA LYS A 328 33.81 -12.99 19.62
C LYS A 328 33.89 -13.27 21.12
N ASP A 329 34.06 -12.24 21.94
CA ASP A 329 34.16 -12.37 23.40
C ASP A 329 32.91 -12.99 24.00
N PHE A 330 31.72 -12.57 23.54
CA PHE A 330 30.45 -13.13 24.00
C PHE A 330 30.33 -14.63 23.69
N VAL A 331 30.68 -15.03 22.46
CA VAL A 331 30.63 -16.43 22.04
C VAL A 331 31.60 -17.29 22.86
N SER A 332 32.84 -16.83 23.06
CA SER A 332 33.87 -17.59 23.78
C SER A 332 33.56 -17.76 25.27
N LEU A 333 33.00 -16.75 25.93
CA LEU A 333 32.97 -16.67 27.40
C LEU A 333 31.56 -16.67 28.02
N HIS A 334 30.53 -16.31 27.26
CA HIS A 334 29.24 -15.91 27.85
C HIS A 334 28.02 -16.60 27.22
N LEU A 335 28.09 -17.06 25.97
CA LEU A 335 26.98 -17.68 25.26
C LEU A 335 26.58 -19.05 25.83
N PHE A 336 27.57 -19.91 26.09
CA PHE A 336 27.36 -21.28 26.54
C PHE A 336 27.52 -21.44 28.06
N ASP A 337 27.05 -22.58 28.58
CA ASP A 337 27.21 -23.01 29.96
C ASP A 337 28.68 -23.24 30.37
N SER A 338 29.56 -23.50 29.41
CA SER A 338 31.02 -23.53 29.56
C SER A 338 31.74 -22.49 28.70
N MET A 339 33.01 -22.22 29.02
CA MET A 339 33.90 -21.54 28.07
C MET A 339 34.18 -22.47 26.89
N VAL A 340 34.22 -21.91 25.68
CA VAL A 340 34.40 -22.68 24.44
C VAL A 340 35.58 -22.17 23.65
N ASP A 341 36.27 -23.09 22.99
CA ASP A 341 37.27 -22.75 21.98
C ASP A 341 36.56 -22.43 20.66
N ILE A 342 36.76 -21.22 20.16
CA ILE A 342 36.09 -20.76 18.92
C ILE A 342 36.70 -21.37 17.67
N ASP A 343 37.94 -21.87 17.75
CA ASP A 343 38.60 -22.60 16.67
C ASP A 343 38.09 -24.05 16.54
N ASP A 344 37.31 -24.56 17.52
CA ASP A 344 36.74 -25.91 17.48
C ASP A 344 35.54 -26.00 16.51
N LEU A 345 35.59 -26.96 15.59
CA LEU A 345 34.48 -27.28 14.68
C LEU A 345 33.18 -27.61 15.43
N ASN A 346 33.27 -28.16 16.64
CA ASN A 346 32.10 -28.40 17.48
C ASN A 346 31.44 -27.08 17.93
N THR A 347 32.22 -26.02 18.18
CA THR A 347 31.70 -24.68 18.48
C THR A 347 31.00 -24.09 17.28
N LEU A 348 31.59 -24.18 16.09
CA LEU A 348 30.97 -23.68 14.85
C LEU A 348 29.64 -24.40 14.56
N ARG A 349 29.57 -25.70 14.83
CA ARG A 349 28.32 -26.47 14.71
C ARG A 349 27.28 -26.07 15.75
N ASN A 350 27.67 -25.79 16.99
CA ASN A 350 26.75 -25.23 17.99
C ASN A 350 26.23 -23.85 17.59
N LEU A 351 27.07 -23.01 16.97
CA LEU A 351 26.68 -21.67 16.50
C LEU A 351 25.69 -21.69 15.34
N SER A 352 25.60 -22.76 14.56
CA SER A 352 24.57 -22.91 13.52
C SER A 352 23.21 -23.36 14.07
N GLU A 353 23.14 -23.79 15.34
CA GLU A 353 21.86 -24.13 15.98
C GLU A 353 21.02 -22.86 16.21
N LEU A 354 19.72 -22.95 15.90
CA LEU A 354 18.78 -21.82 15.97
C LEU A 354 18.81 -21.08 17.32
N SER A 355 18.97 -21.81 18.42
CA SER A 355 19.05 -21.21 19.76
C SER A 355 20.27 -20.30 19.93
N ALA A 356 21.43 -20.69 19.40
CA ALA A 356 22.65 -19.91 19.49
C ALA A 356 22.55 -18.67 18.60
N THR A 357 22.19 -18.88 17.33
CA THR A 357 22.02 -17.82 16.35
C THR A 357 21.06 -16.73 16.84
N LYS A 358 19.86 -17.14 17.30
CA LYS A 358 18.84 -16.23 17.81
C LYS A 358 19.32 -15.47 19.06
N THR A 359 19.95 -16.17 19.99
CA THR A 359 20.44 -15.55 21.24
C THR A 359 21.49 -14.49 20.96
N ILE A 360 22.44 -14.74 20.05
CA ILE A 360 23.48 -13.75 19.68
C ILE A 360 22.81 -12.51 19.07
N ILE A 361 22.00 -12.69 18.03
CA ILE A 361 21.43 -11.57 17.28
C ILE A 361 20.48 -10.75 18.15
N GLU A 362 19.55 -11.39 18.87
CA GLU A 362 18.58 -10.67 19.72
C GLU A 362 19.27 -9.95 20.88
N THR A 363 20.25 -10.59 21.53
CA THR A 363 20.96 -9.99 22.67
C THR A 363 21.76 -8.76 22.24
N PHE A 364 22.54 -8.88 21.16
CA PHE A 364 23.32 -7.74 20.67
C PHE A 364 22.43 -6.64 20.13
N THR A 365 21.39 -6.97 19.36
CA THR A 365 20.41 -5.98 18.87
C THR A 365 19.81 -5.19 20.03
N LYS A 366 19.34 -5.89 21.07
CA LYS A 366 18.78 -5.27 22.26
C LYS A 366 19.80 -4.37 22.97
N LYS A 367 21.01 -4.86 23.23
CA LYS A 367 22.04 -4.14 23.99
C LYS A 367 22.59 -2.94 23.23
N ILE A 368 22.75 -3.04 21.91
CA ILE A 368 23.14 -1.90 21.07
C ILE A 368 22.04 -0.85 21.06
N ASN A 369 20.77 -1.26 20.94
CA ASN A 369 19.65 -0.31 21.03
C ASN A 369 19.59 0.39 22.39
N GLU A 370 19.72 -0.35 23.51
CA GLU A 370 19.78 0.23 24.87
C GLU A 370 20.90 1.28 25.02
N LEU A 371 22.02 1.08 24.31
CA LEU A 371 23.19 1.95 24.41
C LEU A 371 23.15 3.15 23.45
N THR A 372 22.59 2.96 22.26
CA THR A 372 22.65 3.96 21.17
C THR A 372 21.38 4.79 21.06
N VAL A 373 20.22 4.27 21.46
CA VAL A 373 18.95 5.00 21.38
C VAL A 373 18.83 5.93 22.57
N GLN A 374 18.89 7.22 22.31
CA GLN A 374 18.82 8.27 23.32
C GLN A 374 17.63 9.20 23.08
N ASP A 375 17.17 9.82 24.16
CA ASP A 375 16.14 10.84 24.18
C ASP A 375 16.79 12.22 24.38
N LYS A 376 16.59 13.14 23.43
CA LYS A 376 17.18 14.49 23.44
C LYS A 376 16.68 15.39 24.58
N GLY A 377 15.63 15.00 25.29
CA GLY A 377 15.08 15.77 26.42
C GLY A 377 14.04 16.82 26.02
N SER A 378 14.07 17.31 24.78
CA SER A 378 13.20 18.38 24.27
C SER A 378 12.75 18.13 22.83
N ALA A 379 11.57 18.61 22.48
CA ALA A 379 11.04 18.61 21.12
C ALA A 379 10.45 19.98 20.78
N GLU A 380 10.70 20.46 19.57
CA GLU A 380 10.24 21.76 19.09
C GLU A 380 9.26 21.57 17.92
N ILE A 381 8.30 22.47 17.77
CA ILE A 381 7.39 22.47 16.62
C ILE A 381 8.19 22.83 15.36
N ARG A 382 8.19 21.93 14.38
CA ARG A 382 8.87 22.14 13.10
C ARG A 382 7.92 22.59 12.00
N ASP A 383 6.72 22.05 11.99
CA ASP A 383 5.73 22.27 10.94
C ASP A 383 4.31 21.95 11.43
N HIS A 384 3.32 22.11 10.58
CA HIS A 384 1.93 21.78 10.86
C HIS A 384 1.30 21.03 9.68
N ILE A 385 0.59 19.94 9.98
CA ILE A 385 -0.26 19.24 9.03
C ILE A 385 -1.62 19.92 9.05
N LYS A 386 -2.14 20.31 7.89
CA LYS A 386 -3.54 20.68 7.72
C LYS A 386 -4.25 19.56 6.99
N LEU A 387 -5.24 18.95 7.62
CA LEU A 387 -5.93 17.79 7.05
C LEU A 387 -6.62 18.12 5.72
N ARG A 388 -7.08 19.36 5.52
CA ARG A 388 -7.61 19.82 4.22
C ARG A 388 -6.60 19.76 3.06
N GLN A 389 -5.30 19.58 3.35
CA GLN A 389 -4.25 19.43 2.35
C GLN A 389 -3.91 17.96 2.06
N THR A 390 -4.57 17.00 2.71
CA THR A 390 -4.38 15.57 2.45
C THR A 390 -4.79 15.26 1.01
N ARG A 391 -3.87 14.66 0.26
CA ARG A 391 -4.11 14.25 -1.13
C ARG A 391 -5.05 13.03 -1.16
N PRO A 392 -5.88 12.88 -2.21
CA PRO A 392 -6.70 11.68 -2.38
C PRO A 392 -5.84 10.41 -2.43
N PHE A 393 -6.39 9.30 -1.93
CA PHE A 393 -5.74 7.99 -1.99
C PHE A 393 -6.76 6.86 -2.12
N VAL A 394 -6.32 5.74 -2.69
CA VAL A 394 -7.13 4.52 -2.84
C VAL A 394 -7.04 3.66 -1.58
N VAL A 395 -8.11 2.94 -1.28
CA VAL A 395 -8.16 1.98 -0.18
C VAL A 395 -8.82 0.67 -0.63
N ARG A 396 -8.57 -0.38 0.14
CA ARG A 396 -9.19 -1.69 -0.05
C ARG A 396 -10.72 -1.59 -0.06
N GLU A 397 -11.36 -2.41 -0.91
CA GLU A 397 -12.80 -2.57 -0.92
C GLU A 397 -13.28 -3.14 0.43
N GLN A 398 -14.05 -2.34 1.16
CA GLN A 398 -14.53 -2.65 2.51
C GLN A 398 -15.73 -1.76 2.89
N GLY A 399 -16.37 -2.05 4.02
CA GLY A 399 -17.41 -1.18 4.58
C GLY A 399 -16.85 0.17 5.01
N PHE A 400 -17.61 1.24 4.78
CA PHE A 400 -17.23 2.61 5.16
C PHE A 400 -18.41 3.36 5.75
N LEU A 401 -18.11 4.40 6.52
CA LEU A 401 -19.04 5.40 7.01
C LEU A 401 -18.95 6.65 6.13
N VAL A 402 -20.08 7.29 5.82
CA VAL A 402 -20.11 8.63 5.19
C VAL A 402 -20.30 9.67 6.30
N PRO A 403 -19.22 10.35 6.75
CA PRO A 403 -19.28 11.24 7.90
C PRO A 403 -19.84 12.62 7.52
N GLN A 404 -20.43 13.34 8.47
CA GLN A 404 -20.73 14.78 8.41
C GLN A 404 -19.74 15.59 9.25
N LYS A 405 -19.24 15.05 10.37
CA LYS A 405 -18.23 15.71 11.22
C LYS A 405 -16.78 15.41 10.84
N SER A 406 -16.54 14.81 9.67
CA SER A 406 -15.19 14.67 9.13
C SER A 406 -15.07 15.36 7.78
N LEU A 407 -13.93 16.01 7.56
CA LEU A 407 -13.59 16.61 6.28
C LEU A 407 -13.39 15.55 5.18
N PHE A 408 -13.09 14.30 5.52
CA PHE A 408 -13.00 13.23 4.54
C PHE A 408 -14.39 12.81 4.05
N ASN A 409 -14.49 12.43 2.78
CA ASN A 409 -15.74 11.96 2.16
C ASN A 409 -16.22 10.61 2.72
N LYS A 410 -15.28 9.76 3.18
CA LYS A 410 -15.54 8.43 3.73
C LYS A 410 -14.59 8.12 4.88
N ILE A 411 -15.06 7.34 5.85
CA ILE A 411 -14.24 6.75 6.91
C ILE A 411 -14.23 5.23 6.76
N ILE A 412 -13.04 4.65 6.63
CA ILE A 412 -12.81 3.19 6.75
C ILE A 412 -12.16 2.88 8.09
N GLY A 413 -12.27 1.64 8.56
CA GLY A 413 -11.54 1.16 9.75
C GLY A 413 -10.69 -0.03 9.37
N ASP A 414 -9.45 -0.08 9.87
CA ASP A 414 -8.59 -1.26 9.71
C ASP A 414 -9.09 -2.41 10.59
N SER A 415 -9.88 -2.05 11.62
CA SER A 415 -10.65 -2.95 12.46
C SER A 415 -12.14 -2.57 12.49
N HIS A 416 -12.99 -3.53 12.88
CA HIS A 416 -14.42 -3.26 13.11
C HIS A 416 -14.64 -2.22 14.22
N LEU A 417 -13.78 -2.22 15.25
CA LEU A 417 -13.83 -1.26 16.36
C LEU A 417 -13.69 0.19 15.87
N GLU A 418 -12.78 0.47 14.94
CA GLU A 418 -12.59 1.83 14.41
C GLU A 418 -13.83 2.37 13.70
N LEU A 419 -14.52 1.53 12.91
CA LEU A 419 -15.78 1.93 12.28
C LEU A 419 -16.90 2.19 13.31
N LEU A 420 -16.98 1.37 14.35
CA LEU A 420 -17.91 1.60 15.46
C LEU A 420 -17.57 2.90 16.20
N PHE A 421 -16.29 3.16 16.44
CA PHE A 421 -15.81 4.35 17.11
C PHE A 421 -16.08 5.61 16.28
N ALA A 422 -15.83 5.57 14.96
CA ALA A 422 -16.21 6.67 14.06
C ALA A 422 -17.73 6.92 14.07
N SER A 423 -18.55 5.86 14.08
CA SER A 423 -20.01 5.99 14.20
C SER A 423 -20.44 6.59 15.55
N PHE A 424 -19.72 6.30 16.63
CA PHE A 424 -19.92 6.91 17.94
C PHE A 424 -19.58 8.40 17.93
N LEU A 425 -18.40 8.78 17.42
CA LEU A 425 -18.00 10.20 17.29
C LEU A 425 -19.04 10.99 16.50
N GLU A 426 -19.61 10.38 15.47
CA GLU A 426 -20.61 11.04 14.64
C GLU A 426 -21.91 11.35 15.39
N LYS A 427 -22.25 10.54 16.39
CA LYS A 427 -23.42 10.77 17.26
C LYS A 427 -23.15 11.74 18.41
N CYS A 428 -21.89 11.97 18.79
CA CYS A 428 -21.52 12.83 19.91
C CYS A 428 -21.81 14.31 19.61
N THR A 429 -22.73 14.94 20.35
CA THR A 429 -23.08 16.36 20.15
C THR A 429 -21.98 17.33 20.60
N ASP A 430 -21.04 16.84 21.42
CA ASP A 430 -19.89 17.58 21.96
C ASP A 430 -18.61 17.42 21.14
N VAL A 431 -18.70 16.83 19.94
CA VAL A 431 -17.61 16.76 18.94
C VAL A 431 -17.92 17.73 17.80
N ILE A 432 -16.98 18.64 17.51
CA ILE A 432 -17.05 19.56 16.37
C ILE A 432 -16.64 18.84 15.10
N SER A 433 -15.46 18.21 15.12
CA SER A 433 -14.96 17.42 13.99
C SER A 433 -14.05 16.30 14.46
N TYR A 434 -13.86 15.31 13.60
CA TYR A 434 -12.88 14.25 13.79
C TYR A 434 -12.30 13.79 12.46
N ALA A 435 -11.13 13.16 12.53
CA ALA A 435 -10.50 12.53 11.40
C ALA A 435 -9.84 11.21 11.81
N LYS A 436 -9.95 10.20 10.96
CA LYS A 436 -9.06 9.05 11.03
C LYS A 436 -7.70 9.45 10.47
N ASN A 437 -6.64 9.07 11.16
CA ASN A 437 -5.27 9.33 10.75
C ASN A 437 -4.80 8.25 9.76
N TYR A 438 -5.16 8.41 8.50
CA TYR A 438 -4.65 7.54 7.44
C TYR A 438 -3.15 7.72 7.24
N LEU A 439 -2.47 6.70 6.70
CA LEU A 439 -1.04 6.82 6.36
C LEU A 439 -0.75 8.03 5.45
N ALA A 440 -1.69 8.41 4.59
CA ALA A 440 -1.62 9.59 3.72
C ALA A 440 -1.66 10.95 4.46
N VAL A 441 -2.08 10.97 5.73
CA VAL A 441 -2.03 12.17 6.59
C VAL A 441 -0.59 12.42 7.07
N HIS A 442 0.22 11.36 7.19
CA HIS A 442 1.60 11.42 7.68
C HIS A 442 1.76 11.95 9.11
N PHE A 443 0.71 11.91 9.93
CA PHE A 443 0.85 12.21 11.36
C PHE A 443 1.40 10.98 12.09
N THR A 444 2.66 11.07 12.50
CA THR A 444 3.40 10.01 13.19
C THR A 444 4.10 10.53 14.42
N ILE A 445 4.34 9.62 15.37
CA ILE A 445 5.10 9.89 16.59
C ILE A 445 6.21 8.84 16.70
N ASP A 446 7.45 9.28 16.85
CA ASP A 446 8.61 8.41 17.05
C ASP A 446 8.55 7.75 18.44
N TYR A 447 8.70 6.43 18.53
CA TYR A 447 8.77 5.71 19.80
C TYR A 447 9.80 4.57 19.75
N VAL A 448 10.19 4.07 20.92
CA VAL A 448 11.01 2.85 21.03
C VAL A 448 10.07 1.67 21.19
N ASN A 449 10.15 0.70 20.28
CA ASN A 449 9.34 -0.52 20.34
C ASN A 449 9.89 -1.53 21.37
N ALA A 450 9.16 -2.63 21.61
CA ALA A 450 9.52 -3.67 22.57
C ALA A 450 10.87 -4.36 22.26
N GLY A 451 11.31 -4.30 21.00
CA GLY A 451 12.63 -4.76 20.56
C GLY A 451 13.77 -3.73 20.72
N GLY A 452 13.47 -2.53 21.25
CA GLY A 452 14.43 -1.44 21.41
C GLY A 452 14.66 -0.60 20.16
N ASN A 453 13.98 -0.87 19.05
CA ASN A 453 14.18 -0.12 17.81
C ASN A 453 13.33 1.15 17.77
N ILE A 454 13.87 2.21 17.17
CA ILE A 454 13.10 3.42 16.84
C ILE A 454 12.09 3.05 15.76
N SER A 455 10.81 3.32 16.03
CA SER A 455 9.67 3.02 15.18
C SER A 455 8.71 4.20 15.09
N ASN A 456 7.82 4.17 14.11
CA ASN A 456 6.77 5.18 13.95
C ASN A 456 5.44 4.63 14.48
N TYR A 457 4.82 5.38 15.37
CA TYR A 457 3.47 5.16 15.87
C TYR A 457 2.49 6.07 15.12
N TYR A 458 1.39 5.49 14.66
CA TYR A 458 0.30 6.18 13.96
C TYR A 458 -0.95 6.06 14.84
N PRO A 459 -1.33 7.11 15.59
CA PRO A 459 -2.57 7.11 16.35
C PRO A 459 -3.78 6.97 15.42
N ASP A 460 -4.88 6.36 15.87
CA ASP A 460 -6.01 6.06 14.98
C ASP A 460 -6.85 7.29 14.61
N PHE A 461 -7.20 8.15 15.57
CA PHE A 461 -8.06 9.32 15.32
C PHE A 461 -7.55 10.61 15.96
N ILE A 462 -7.97 11.73 15.38
CA ILE A 462 -7.88 13.06 15.97
C ILE A 462 -9.29 13.60 16.12
N VAL A 463 -9.65 14.07 17.31
CA VAL A 463 -10.99 14.57 17.66
C VAL A 463 -10.88 16.01 18.16
N LYS A 464 -11.62 16.91 17.53
CA LYS A 464 -11.74 18.32 17.90
C LYS A 464 -13.07 18.54 18.63
N VAL A 465 -13.00 18.86 19.92
CA VAL A 465 -14.19 19.15 20.74
C VAL A 465 -14.43 20.65 20.90
N SER A 466 -13.36 21.46 20.81
CA SER A 466 -13.42 22.92 20.77
C SER A 466 -12.27 23.45 19.90
N ASP A 467 -12.26 24.75 19.58
CA ASP A 467 -11.09 25.36 18.91
C ASP A 467 -9.82 25.35 19.77
N LYS A 468 -9.95 25.07 21.06
CA LYS A 468 -8.86 25.04 22.04
C LYS A 468 -8.58 23.64 22.58
N ASP A 469 -9.36 22.62 22.24
CA ASP A 469 -9.24 21.29 22.84
C ASP A 469 -9.32 20.21 21.76
N LEU A 470 -8.23 19.47 21.62
CA LEU A 470 -8.07 18.38 20.68
C LEU A 470 -7.61 17.12 21.41
N PHE A 471 -8.06 15.96 20.92
CA PHE A 471 -7.75 14.66 21.48
C PHE A 471 -7.17 13.74 20.41
N ILE A 472 -6.04 13.13 20.72
CA ILE A 472 -5.49 12.01 19.95
C ILE A 472 -6.06 10.72 20.54
N VAL A 473 -6.70 9.90 19.72
CA VAL A 473 -7.36 8.67 20.17
C VAL A 473 -6.65 7.46 19.60
N GLU A 474 -6.36 6.51 20.48
CA GLU A 474 -5.92 5.17 20.12
C GLU A 474 -7.03 4.18 20.44
N THR A 475 -7.39 3.34 19.46
CA THR A 475 -8.34 2.25 19.62
C THR A 475 -7.63 0.90 19.53
N LYS A 476 -7.94 -0.04 20.42
CA LYS A 476 -7.36 -1.39 20.38
C LYS A 476 -8.37 -2.47 20.77
N GLY A 477 -8.46 -3.49 19.93
CA GLY A 477 -9.16 -4.73 20.29
C GLY A 477 -8.30 -5.62 21.20
N ILE A 478 -7.04 -5.81 20.82
CA ILE A 478 -6.06 -6.63 21.57
C ILE A 478 -4.81 -5.79 21.81
N GLU A 479 -4.30 -5.83 23.03
CA GLU A 479 -3.06 -5.14 23.40
C GLU A 479 -1.84 -5.95 23.02
N ASP A 480 -1.03 -5.37 22.14
CA ASP A 480 0.31 -5.85 21.82
C ASP A 480 1.35 -5.27 22.81
N PRO A 481 2.56 -5.85 22.90
CA PRO A 481 3.61 -5.36 23.80
C PRO A 481 4.07 -3.91 23.54
N ASP A 482 3.78 -3.34 22.36
CA ASP A 482 4.11 -1.96 22.01
C ASP A 482 3.04 -0.96 22.48
N VAL A 483 1.82 -1.39 22.82
CA VAL A 483 0.75 -0.46 23.26
C VAL A 483 1.19 0.41 24.44
N PRO A 484 1.73 -0.13 25.55
CA PRO A 484 2.19 0.72 26.66
C PRO A 484 3.28 1.72 26.24
N LEU A 485 4.18 1.33 25.32
CA LEU A 485 5.29 2.16 24.84
C LEU A 485 4.78 3.30 23.95
N LYS A 486 3.83 3.00 23.04
CA LYS A 486 3.12 3.99 22.22
C LYS A 486 2.38 5.00 23.10
N MET A 487 1.68 4.53 24.13
CA MET A 487 0.91 5.39 25.03
C MET A 487 1.79 6.27 25.92
N ALA A 488 2.90 5.74 26.44
CA ALA A 488 3.88 6.53 27.17
C ALA A 488 4.47 7.64 26.28
N ARG A 489 4.78 7.32 25.02
CA ARG A 489 5.27 8.31 24.06
C ARG A 489 4.22 9.34 23.68
N LEU A 490 2.96 8.94 23.49
CA LEU A 490 1.84 9.84 23.20
C LEU A 490 1.58 10.81 24.36
N LYS A 491 1.61 10.33 25.60
CA LYS A 491 1.57 11.17 26.81
C LYS A 491 2.66 12.25 26.74
N LYS A 492 3.91 11.83 26.48
CA LYS A 492 5.04 12.76 26.35
C LYS A 492 4.87 13.74 25.19
N TRP A 493 4.33 13.29 24.06
CA TRP A 493 4.04 14.15 22.90
C TRP A 493 3.04 15.25 23.27
N CYS A 494 1.95 14.91 23.98
CA CYS A 494 0.97 15.88 24.47
C CYS A 494 1.59 16.88 25.46
N GLU A 495 2.45 16.43 26.36
CA GLU A 495 3.19 17.33 27.27
C GLU A 495 4.08 18.32 26.50
N ASP A 496 4.90 17.80 25.57
CA ASP A 496 5.86 18.60 24.81
C ASP A 496 5.14 19.63 23.93
N ILE A 497 4.05 19.26 23.25
CA ILE A 497 3.30 20.19 22.39
C ILE A 497 2.59 21.27 23.21
N ASN A 498 1.99 20.91 24.36
CA ASN A 498 1.31 21.88 25.22
C ASN A 498 2.29 22.82 25.94
N ALA A 499 3.53 22.39 26.18
CA ALA A 499 4.58 23.26 26.69
C ALA A 499 5.13 24.22 25.61
N SER A 500 5.07 23.81 24.34
CA SER A 500 5.66 24.56 23.22
C SER A 500 4.74 25.64 22.63
N GLN A 501 3.43 25.61 22.91
CA GLN A 501 2.47 26.59 22.39
C GLN A 501 1.20 26.70 23.26
N ASN A 502 0.48 27.82 23.11
CA ASN A 502 -0.77 28.14 23.84
C ASN A 502 -2.01 28.31 22.94
N LYS A 503 -1.92 27.95 21.65
CA LYS A 503 -2.99 28.01 20.65
C LYS A 503 -4.12 27.02 20.95
N ALA A 504 -3.77 25.77 21.25
CA ALA A 504 -4.73 24.72 21.59
C ALA A 504 -4.11 23.68 22.52
N ARG A 505 -4.93 23.08 23.38
CA ARG A 505 -4.57 21.99 24.25
C ARG A 505 -4.77 20.66 23.54
N PHE A 506 -3.70 19.88 23.44
CA PHE A 506 -3.75 18.49 22.99
C PHE A 506 -3.78 17.56 24.18
N ASP A 507 -4.72 16.64 24.17
CA ASP A 507 -4.76 15.54 25.11
C ASP A 507 -4.93 14.22 24.35
N TYR A 508 -4.94 13.08 25.06
CA TYR A 508 -5.15 11.78 24.43
C TYR A 508 -6.21 10.93 25.12
N VAL A 509 -6.64 9.83 24.52
CA VAL A 509 -7.44 8.80 25.19
C VAL A 509 -7.20 7.44 24.53
N PHE A 510 -7.05 6.41 25.35
CA PHE A 510 -6.95 5.02 24.90
C PHE A 510 -8.32 4.34 25.07
N VAL A 511 -8.80 3.70 24.02
CA VAL A 511 -10.12 3.07 23.96
C VAL A 511 -9.96 1.60 23.60
N ASP A 512 -10.03 0.72 24.60
CA ASP A 512 -10.09 -0.71 24.36
C ASP A 512 -11.51 -1.17 24.02
N GLU A 513 -11.61 -2.22 23.21
CA GLU A 513 -12.89 -2.75 22.72
C GLU A 513 -13.80 -3.27 23.85
N GLU A 514 -13.21 -3.87 24.89
CA GLU A 514 -13.96 -4.46 26.00
C GLU A 514 -14.70 -3.37 26.78
N ASP A 515 -13.97 -2.35 27.25
CA ASP A 515 -14.53 -1.23 27.98
C ASP A 515 -15.46 -0.39 27.09
N PHE A 516 -15.17 -0.24 25.79
CA PHE A 516 -16.05 0.47 24.84
C PHE A 516 -17.41 -0.22 24.71
N LYS A 517 -17.45 -1.55 24.61
CA LYS A 517 -18.69 -2.34 24.58
C LYS A 517 -19.42 -2.33 25.92
N LYS A 518 -18.68 -2.29 27.04
CA LYS A 518 -19.21 -2.33 28.39
C LYS A 518 -19.84 -1.00 28.81
N TYR A 519 -19.11 0.10 28.69
CA TYR A 519 -19.56 1.41 29.18
C TYR A 519 -20.49 2.14 28.22
N LYS A 520 -20.42 1.85 26.91
CA LYS A 520 -21.29 2.43 25.86
C LYS A 520 -21.51 3.95 26.05
N PRO A 521 -20.45 4.75 26.00
CA PRO A 521 -20.57 6.19 26.21
C PRO A 521 -21.55 6.81 25.18
N ASP A 522 -22.24 7.86 25.61
CA ASP A 522 -23.22 8.61 24.83
C ASP A 522 -22.69 9.96 24.31
N SER A 523 -21.53 10.39 24.84
CA SER A 523 -20.85 11.64 24.53
C SER A 523 -19.35 11.46 24.64
N PHE A 524 -18.57 12.31 23.96
CA PHE A 524 -17.12 12.24 24.03
C PHE A 524 -16.61 12.63 25.43
N SER A 525 -17.29 13.57 26.09
CA SER A 525 -17.05 13.96 27.48
C SER A 525 -17.25 12.80 28.47
N SER A 526 -18.23 11.93 28.24
CA SER A 526 -18.43 10.71 29.03
C SER A 526 -17.32 9.70 28.77
N LEU A 527 -16.90 9.55 27.51
CA LEU A 527 -15.78 8.69 27.14
C LEU A 527 -14.47 9.12 27.85
N ILE A 528 -14.04 10.38 27.77
CA ILE A 528 -12.78 10.81 28.40
C ILE A 528 -12.78 10.71 29.94
N LYS A 529 -13.97 10.68 30.57
CA LYS A 529 -14.10 10.48 32.02
C LYS A 529 -13.92 9.01 32.40
N ASN A 530 -14.49 8.10 31.61
CA ASN A 530 -14.50 6.66 31.92
C ASN A 530 -13.24 5.94 31.42
N PHE A 531 -12.62 6.43 30.34
CA PHE A 531 -11.46 5.81 29.70
C PHE A 531 -10.17 6.47 30.20
N ARG A 532 -9.67 5.97 31.35
CA ARG A 532 -8.49 6.52 32.05
C ARG A 532 -7.26 5.61 31.98
N LYS A 533 -7.33 4.52 31.23
CA LYS A 533 -6.17 3.64 31.03
C LYS A 533 -5.02 4.43 30.40
N TYR A 534 -3.80 4.27 30.94
CA TYR A 534 -2.59 5.03 30.58
C TYR A 534 -2.62 6.55 30.85
N LYS A 535 -3.67 7.09 31.51
CA LYS A 535 -3.71 8.49 31.95
C LYS A 535 -3.19 8.66 33.36
N ASP A 536 -3.75 7.84 34.24
CA ASP A 536 -3.41 7.86 35.63
C ASP A 536 -2.18 6.98 35.79
N ASP A 537 -1.10 7.55 36.34
CA ASP A 537 0.05 6.77 36.75
C ASP A 537 -0.45 5.83 37.85
N LYS A 538 -0.80 4.59 37.49
CA LYS A 538 -1.09 3.59 38.50
C LYS A 538 0.21 3.33 39.23
N ALA A 539 0.34 3.96 40.41
CA ALA A 539 1.06 3.37 41.52
C ALA A 539 0.49 1.95 41.72
N GLY A 540 1.29 0.96 41.37
CA GLY A 540 0.99 -0.46 41.48
C GLY A 540 2.25 -1.25 41.23
#